data_AF-A0A0A2BNE9-F1
#
_entry.id   AF-A0A0A2BNE9-F1
#
_cell.length_a   1.000
_cell.length_b   1.000
_cell.length_c   1.000
_cell.angle_alpha   90.00
_cell.angle_beta   90.00
_cell.angle_gamma   90.00
#
_symmetry.space_group_name_H-M   'P 1'
#
loop_
_entity.id
_entity.type
_entity.pdbx_description
1 polymer ?
#
loop_
_entity_poly.entity_id
_entity_poly.type
_entity_poly.pdbx_seq_one_letter_code
_entity_poly.pdbx_strand_id
1 'polypeptide(L)' 'MTSSSYITTESGNRQNAFPVEAQPELVANYSGYIEEAEKANGRWAMIGFIALLGSYISTGQVIPGIF' A
#
# COMPACT_ATOMS: atom_id res chain seq x y z
N MET A 1 9.13 40.50 2.40
CA MET A 1 9.38 40.14 0.98
C MET A 1 9.71 38.66 0.95
N THR A 2 8.82 37.85 0.40
CA THR A 2 9.01 36.41 0.23
C THR A 2 9.98 36.21 -0.92
N SER A 3 11.22 35.81 -0.62
CA SER A 3 12.22 35.50 -1.65
C SER A 3 11.87 34.14 -2.25
N SER A 4 11.43 34.13 -3.51
CA SER A 4 11.18 32.91 -4.26
C SER A 4 12.51 32.42 -4.86
N SER A 5 12.87 31.15 -4.65
CA SER A 5 14.07 30.54 -5.25
C SER A 5 13.97 30.31 -6.76
N TYR A 6 12.76 30.41 -7.31
CA TYR A 6 12.42 30.11 -8.70
C TYR A 6 12.24 31.35 -9.57
N ILE A 7 12.13 32.55 -8.97
CA ILE A 7 11.99 33.82 -9.69
C ILE A 7 13.17 34.73 -9.34
N THR A 8 14.01 35.05 -10.34
CA THR A 8 15.09 36.04 -10.17
C THR A 8 14.82 37.27 -11.03
N THR A 9 15.13 38.45 -10.49
CA THR A 9 15.07 39.72 -11.24
C THR A 9 16.48 40.15 -11.57
N GLU A 10 16.78 40.23 -12.87
CA GLU A 10 18.08 40.68 -13.39
C GLU A 10 18.22 42.20 -13.29
N SER A 11 19.46 42.74 -13.29
CA SER A 11 19.72 44.19 -13.18
C SER A 11 19.03 45.05 -14.25
N GLY A 12 18.63 44.44 -15.38
CA GLY A 12 17.84 45.06 -16.43
C GLY A 12 16.32 45.06 -16.21
N ASN A 13 15.83 44.86 -14.98
CA ASN A 13 14.40 44.76 -14.64
C ASN A 13 13.65 43.64 -15.38
N ARG A 14 14.36 42.61 -15.84
CA ARG A 14 13.75 41.41 -16.45
C ARG A 14 13.55 40.34 -15.41
N GLN A 15 12.38 39.72 -15.42
CA GLN A 15 12.02 38.63 -14.51
C GLN A 15 12.21 37.30 -15.23
N ASN A 16 13.10 36.47 -14.67
CA ASN A 16 13.36 35.12 -15.16
C ASN A 16 12.70 34.12 -14.21
N ALA A 17 11.95 33.17 -14.75
CA ALA A 17 11.32 32.09 -14.02
C ALA A 17 11.98 30.76 -14.39
N PHE A 18 12.46 30.02 -13.39
CA PHE A 18 13.08 28.71 -13.57
C PHE A 18 12.08 27.59 -13.27
N PRO A 19 12.10 26.48 -14.03
CA PRO A 19 11.25 25.32 -13.74
C PRO A 19 11.55 24.77 -12.34
N VAL A 20 10.49 24.52 -11.56
CA VAL A 20 10.59 23.82 -10.28
C VAL A 20 10.30 22.33 -10.48
N GLU A 21 11.14 21.48 -9.91
CA GLU A 21 10.92 20.03 -9.95
C GLU A 21 9.84 19.61 -8.95
N ALA A 22 9.15 18.51 -9.24
CA ALA A 22 8.18 17.94 -8.31
C ALA A 22 8.90 17.39 -7.06
N GLN A 23 8.46 17.79 -5.87
CA GLN A 23 9.01 17.28 -4.62
C GLN A 23 8.48 15.86 -4.37
N PRO A 24 9.35 14.84 -4.20
CA PRO A 24 8.89 13.50 -3.85
C PRO A 24 8.36 13.48 -2.42
N GLU A 25 7.13 12.99 -2.24
CA GLU A 25 6.55 12.76 -0.91
C GLU A 25 6.91 11.35 -0.43
N LEU A 26 7.43 11.26 0.79
CA LEU A 26 7.72 9.99 1.42
C LEU A 26 6.44 9.44 2.07
N VAL A 27 5.90 8.36 1.49
CA VAL A 27 4.83 7.60 2.13
C VAL A 27 5.47 6.70 3.20
N ALA A 28 5.49 7.19 4.44
CA ALA A 28 6.18 6.52 5.55
C ALA A 28 5.58 5.15 5.93
N ASN A 29 4.32 4.87 5.58
CA ASN A 29 3.61 3.64 5.94
C ASN A 29 3.03 2.94 4.70
N TYR A 30 3.88 2.70 3.71
CA TYR A 30 3.52 1.86 2.57
C TYR A 30 3.91 0.41 2.87
N SER A 31 2.94 -0.45 3.17
CA SER A 31 3.22 -1.86 3.50
C SER A 31 3.41 -2.77 2.28
N GLY A 32 3.35 -2.24 1.06
CA GLY A 32 3.62 -3.01 -0.16
C GLY A 32 2.49 -3.97 -0.55
N TYR A 33 2.11 -3.94 -1.82
CA TYR A 33 1.05 -4.81 -2.35
C TYR A 33 1.30 -6.31 -2.11
N ILE A 34 2.55 -6.77 -2.28
CA ILE A 34 2.92 -8.18 -2.13
C ILE A 34 2.77 -8.65 -0.68
N GLU A 35 3.26 -7.86 0.29
CA GLU A 35 3.22 -8.23 1.71
C GLU A 35 1.76 -8.32 2.21
N GLU A 36 0.91 -7.39 1.78
CA GLU A 36 -0.53 -7.43 2.11
C GLU A 36 -1.24 -8.62 1.45
N ALA A 37 -0.88 -8.97 0.23
CA ALA A 37 -1.42 -10.15 -0.44
C ALA A 37 -1.02 -11.45 0.29
N GLU A 38 0.22 -11.57 0.76
CA GLU A 38 0.69 -12.70 1.55
C GLU A 38 -0.03 -12.79 2.90
N LYS A 39 -0.19 -11.67 3.62
CA LYS A 39 -0.97 -11.61 4.86
C LYS A 39 -2.42 -12.04 4.64
N ALA A 40 -3.06 -11.56 3.56
CA ALA A 40 -4.43 -11.94 3.23
C ALA A 40 -4.54 -13.44 2.96
N ASN A 41 -3.67 -14.00 2.12
CA ASN A 41 -3.63 -15.43 1.82
C ASN A 41 -3.41 -16.27 3.09
N GLY A 42 -2.50 -15.84 3.98
CA GLY A 42 -2.26 -16.49 5.26
C GLY A 42 -3.51 -16.51 6.16
N ARG A 43 -4.25 -15.41 6.25
CA ARG A 43 -5.50 -15.34 7.03
C ARG A 43 -6.58 -16.27 6.48
N TRP A 44 -6.74 -16.30 5.16
CA TRP A 44 -7.69 -17.22 4.51
C TRP A 44 -7.33 -18.68 4.77
N ALA A 45 -6.05 -19.03 4.72
CA ALA A 45 -5.57 -20.37 5.04
C ALA A 45 -5.86 -20.77 6.50
N MET A 46 -5.65 -19.85 7.45
CA MET A 46 -5.96 -20.09 8.87
C MET A 46 -7.46 -20.34 9.09
N ILE A 47 -8.32 -19.54 8.46
CA ILE A 47 -9.78 -19.74 8.51
C ILE A 47 -10.15 -21.10 7.90
N GLY A 48 -9.60 -21.43 6.73
CA GLY A 48 -9.82 -22.72 6.08
C GLY A 48 -9.43 -23.92 6.95
N PHE A 49 -8.31 -23.82 7.67
CA PHE A 49 -7.87 -24.85 8.60
C PHE A 49 -8.82 -25.03 9.79
N ILE A 50 -9.25 -23.93 10.42
CA ILE A 50 -10.20 -23.99 11.54
C ILE A 50 -11.56 -24.52 11.07
N ALA A 51 -12.01 -24.12 9.88
CA ALA A 51 -13.24 -24.62 9.29
C ALA A 51 -13.18 -26.13 9.02
N LEU A 52 -12.03 -26.63 8.54
CA LEU A 52 -11.80 -28.06 8.34
C LEU A 52 -11.87 -28.84 9.65
N LEU A 53 -11.21 -28.34 10.71
CA LEU A 53 -11.29 -28.95 12.03
C LEU A 53 -12.73 -28.93 12.57
N GLY A 54 -13.42 -27.80 12.44
CA GLY A 54 -14.83 -27.65 12.84
C GLY A 54 -15.75 -28.61 12.10
N SER A 55 -15.54 -28.79 10.79
CA SER A 55 -16.26 -29.76 9.97
C SER A 55 -16.09 -31.19 10.48
N TYR A 56 -14.85 -31.59 10.75
CA TYR A 56 -14.55 -32.94 11.26
C TYR A 56 -15.18 -33.18 12.63
N ILE A 57 -15.10 -32.21 13.53
CA ILE A 57 -15.69 -32.31 14.88
C ILE A 57 -17.22 -32.39 14.83
N SER A 58 -17.87 -31.63 13.94
CA SER A 58 -19.34 -31.54 13.88
C SER A 58 -19.99 -32.65 13.05
N THR A 59 -19.39 -33.05 11.93
CA THR A 59 -19.98 -33.98 10.96
C THR A 59 -19.27 -35.34 10.88
N GLY A 60 -18.08 -35.47 11.48
CA GLY A 60 -17.22 -36.64 11.33
C GLY A 60 -16.52 -36.73 9.97
N GLN A 61 -16.73 -35.75 9.08
CA GLN A 61 -16.16 -35.70 7.74
C GLN A 61 -15.26 -34.47 7.56
N VAL A 62 -14.11 -34.67 6.91
CA VAL A 62 -13.17 -33.58 6.60
C VAL A 62 -13.77 -32.62 5.57
N ILE A 63 -14.52 -33.15 4.60
CA ILE A 63 -15.33 -32.37 3.66
C ILE A 63 -16.73 -32.99 3.64
N PRO A 64 -17.77 -32.30 4.12
CA PRO A 64 -19.13 -32.82 4.14
C PRO A 64 -19.64 -32.98 2.70
N GLY A 65 -20.14 -34.16 2.36
CA GLY A 65 -20.81 -34.39 1.07
C GLY A 65 -19.91 -34.61 -0.15
N ILE A 66 -18.59 -34.78 0.02
CA ILE A 66 -17.70 -35.38 -0.98
C ILE A 66 -17.43 -36.82 -0.53
N PHE A 67 -17.92 -37.80 -1.30
CA PHE A 67 -17.87 -39.23 -0.99
C PHE A 67 -16.63 -39.89 -1.61
#